data_AF-A0A836BHS0-F1
#
_entry.id   AF-A0A836BHS0-F1
#
_cell.length_a   1.000
_cell.length_b   1.000
_cell.length_c   1.000
_cell.angle_alpha   90.00
_cell.angle_beta   90.00
_cell.angle_gamma   90.00
#
_symmetry.space_group_name_H-M   'P 1'
#
loop_
_entity.id
_entity.type
_entity.pdbx_description
1 polymer ?
#
loop_
_entity_poly.entity_id
_entity_poly.type
_entity_poly.pdbx_seq_one_letter_code
_entity_poly.pdbx_strand_id
1 'polypeptide(L)'
;MGLNYYQIKKNVRKARKLVIKGTTAAGSGHPGGSFSMAEIIGCILYKFLKYDPKNPLWEDRDRLVLSKGHASPGLFSNLAVAGYFDESEVEDLRKLGSRLQGHPDLRCPGVEFCGGSLGIGLSFSIGGALAAKIDGKKHHIFTIIGDGESNEGQVWEAAMTASKYKLDNLTVILDRNFIQQDSYTERIMPLDEELIGDDISEMWKDAGRWKVGDKWRSFGWNVTEIDGHRIEQIISAIDSTLQTKGTPSMIVARTIKGKAVEHMEDNPKWHGVAPKPEIAPLIDLELDCQFMIAPSIIAGDMTNLETEVRKAVHGRADYIHLDVMDGVFVPNTTFDHTKIKELRPITEIPFDAHLMINEPVKHVQNYVDAGSDIITVHAEVCNESSFGEIRDILKSNKVGLGLALNPQTDLPSWSYKFIPELDQLIVMSVVPGKSGQKYIETTHEKTRKLAKTLSDKKFEGFIEADGGVDLSNAGACFSDGARVFVGGSAIIGQPDVRNTISNFRKKILHARRKLLINKAYELGGTDLVNKWIDLHIIGEKKNELIQIAKEASYV
;
A
#
# COMPACT_ATOMS: atom_id res chain seq x y z
N MET A 1 7.76 -15.00 -10.76
CA MET A 1 8.18 -13.58 -10.80
C MET A 1 7.73 -12.93 -9.51
N GLY A 2 8.56 -12.05 -8.94
CA GLY A 2 8.31 -11.39 -7.65
C GLY A 2 7.08 -10.49 -7.62
N LEU A 3 6.67 -10.09 -6.41
CA LEU A 3 5.45 -9.34 -6.12
C LEU A 3 5.46 -7.88 -6.63
N ASN A 4 6.61 -7.35 -7.10
CA ASN A 4 6.82 -5.93 -7.44
C ASN A 4 6.34 -4.97 -6.33
N TYR A 5 6.49 -5.41 -5.07
CA TYR A 5 5.81 -4.84 -3.91
C TYR A 5 6.14 -3.37 -3.68
N TYR A 6 7.42 -3.02 -3.65
CA TYR A 6 7.86 -1.65 -3.40
C TYR A 6 7.55 -0.69 -4.54
N GLN A 7 7.64 -1.14 -5.79
CA GLN A 7 7.23 -0.32 -6.94
C GLN A 7 5.75 0.05 -6.85
N ILE A 8 4.88 -0.91 -6.53
CA ILE A 8 3.44 -0.64 -6.35
C ILE A 8 3.24 0.36 -5.21
N LYS A 9 3.86 0.17 -4.05
CA LYS A 9 3.76 1.12 -2.92
C LYS A 9 4.23 2.53 -3.28
N LYS A 10 5.37 2.66 -3.96
CA LYS A 10 5.92 3.96 -4.40
C LYS A 10 4.93 4.67 -5.34
N ASN A 11 4.42 3.95 -6.35
CA ASN A 11 3.47 4.51 -7.31
C ASN A 11 2.13 4.88 -6.66
N VAL A 12 1.62 4.06 -5.75
CA VAL A 12 0.39 4.33 -4.99
C VAL A 12 0.55 5.59 -4.12
N ARG A 13 1.67 5.73 -3.40
CA ARG A 13 1.97 6.94 -2.61
C ARG A 13 2.03 8.17 -3.52
N LYS A 14 2.72 8.06 -4.65
CA LYS A 14 2.85 9.13 -5.63
C LYS A 14 1.48 9.56 -6.20
N ALA A 15 0.65 8.59 -6.59
CA ALA A 15 -0.70 8.86 -7.06
C ALA A 15 -1.57 9.55 -6.00
N ARG A 16 -1.48 9.15 -4.72
CA ARG A 16 -2.16 9.84 -3.61
C ARG A 16 -1.73 11.32 -3.50
N LYS A 17 -0.42 11.62 -3.59
CA LYS A 17 0.07 13.01 -3.60
C LYS A 17 -0.49 13.80 -4.78
N LEU A 18 -0.54 13.21 -5.97
CA LEU A 18 -1.14 13.84 -7.16
C LEU A 18 -2.66 14.07 -7.00
N VAL A 19 -3.39 13.17 -6.33
CA VAL A 19 -4.81 13.40 -6.00
C VAL A 19 -4.96 14.63 -5.10
N ILE A 20 -4.14 14.76 -4.07
CA ILE A 20 -4.17 15.95 -3.18
C ILE A 20 -3.83 17.20 -3.98
N LYS A 21 -2.77 17.16 -4.79
CA LYS A 21 -2.36 18.28 -5.65
C LYS A 21 -3.52 18.73 -6.56
N GLY A 22 -4.12 17.81 -7.32
CA GLY A 22 -5.19 18.12 -8.25
C GLY A 22 -6.48 18.59 -7.58
N THR A 23 -6.94 17.90 -6.52
CA THR A 23 -8.16 18.29 -5.80
C THR A 23 -8.02 19.61 -5.06
N THR A 24 -6.84 19.90 -4.50
CA THR A 24 -6.53 21.20 -3.87
C THR A 24 -6.55 22.32 -4.90
N ALA A 25 -5.86 22.13 -6.04
CA ALA A 25 -5.80 23.13 -7.11
C ALA A 25 -7.19 23.44 -7.70
N ALA A 26 -8.04 22.42 -7.80
CA ALA A 26 -9.41 22.57 -8.26
C ALA A 26 -10.36 23.17 -7.21
N GLY A 27 -9.98 23.16 -5.91
CA GLY A 27 -10.90 23.44 -4.80
C GLY A 27 -12.10 22.48 -4.74
N SER A 28 -12.00 21.31 -5.39
CA SER A 28 -13.11 20.40 -5.66
C SER A 28 -12.62 19.00 -6.01
N GLY A 29 -13.33 17.96 -5.58
CA GLY A 29 -13.02 16.56 -5.94
C GLY A 29 -13.29 15.55 -4.83
N HIS A 30 -13.01 14.28 -5.10
CA HIS A 30 -13.35 13.15 -4.20
C HIS A 30 -12.09 12.39 -3.76
N PRO A 31 -11.27 12.95 -2.84
CA PRO A 31 -10.05 12.30 -2.38
C PRO A 31 -10.36 11.01 -1.60
N GLY A 32 -11.41 10.97 -0.77
CA GLY A 32 -11.72 9.80 0.07
C GLY A 32 -11.92 8.52 -0.74
N GLY A 33 -12.77 8.57 -1.78
CA GLY A 33 -13.01 7.44 -2.67
C GLY A 33 -11.88 7.14 -3.65
N SER A 34 -10.95 8.09 -3.85
CA SER A 34 -9.72 7.89 -4.63
C SER A 34 -8.66 7.13 -3.83
N PHE A 35 -8.59 7.41 -2.52
CA PHE A 35 -7.61 6.83 -1.61
C PHE A 35 -7.94 5.38 -1.21
N SER A 36 -9.23 5.02 -1.14
CA SER A 36 -9.67 3.66 -0.81
C SER A 36 -9.26 2.63 -1.85
N MET A 37 -9.31 2.99 -3.14
CA MET A 37 -8.99 2.09 -4.26
C MET A 37 -7.53 2.19 -4.75
N ALA A 38 -6.67 2.92 -4.03
CA ALA A 38 -5.34 3.24 -4.54
C ALA A 38 -4.48 1.98 -4.73
N GLU A 39 -4.46 1.06 -3.76
CA GLU A 39 -3.77 -0.22 -3.90
C GLU A 39 -4.38 -1.10 -5.01
N ILE A 40 -5.71 -1.09 -5.17
CA ILE A 40 -6.42 -1.85 -6.21
C ILE A 40 -5.97 -1.41 -7.61
N ILE A 41 -6.04 -0.10 -7.90
CA ILE A 41 -5.58 0.45 -9.19
C ILE A 41 -4.09 0.22 -9.37
N GLY A 42 -3.28 0.38 -8.32
CA GLY A 42 -1.84 0.14 -8.37
C GLY A 42 -1.50 -1.29 -8.77
N CYS A 43 -2.16 -2.29 -8.17
CA CYS A 43 -1.97 -3.70 -8.55
C CYS A 43 -2.41 -3.96 -9.98
N ILE A 44 -3.57 -3.44 -10.41
CA ILE A 44 -4.05 -3.61 -11.78
C ILE A 44 -3.04 -3.00 -12.77
N LEU A 45 -2.69 -1.72 -12.63
CA LEU A 45 -1.82 -1.02 -13.59
C LEU A 45 -0.37 -1.52 -13.59
N TYR A 46 0.23 -1.83 -12.45
CA TYR A 46 1.67 -2.11 -12.40
C TYR A 46 2.02 -3.60 -12.37
N LYS A 47 1.01 -4.48 -12.41
CA LYS A 47 1.21 -5.93 -12.51
C LYS A 47 0.38 -6.63 -13.58
N PHE A 48 -0.91 -6.30 -13.73
CA PHE A 48 -1.83 -7.11 -14.52
C PHE A 48 -2.25 -6.50 -15.86
N LEU A 49 -2.49 -5.20 -15.91
CA LEU A 49 -3.01 -4.53 -17.08
C LEU A 49 -1.94 -4.54 -18.18
N LYS A 50 -2.29 -5.08 -19.34
CA LYS A 50 -1.52 -4.95 -20.57
C LYS A 50 -1.89 -3.62 -21.24
N TYR A 51 -1.02 -2.61 -21.18
CA TYR A 51 -1.25 -1.30 -21.80
C TYR A 51 0.04 -0.68 -22.34
N ASP A 52 -0.13 0.34 -23.19
CA ASP A 52 0.94 1.22 -23.67
C ASP A 52 0.46 2.67 -23.56
N PRO A 53 1.01 3.48 -22.64
CA PRO A 53 0.65 4.90 -22.50
C PRO A 53 0.89 5.73 -23.76
N LYS A 54 1.85 5.32 -24.61
CA LYS A 54 2.17 6.00 -25.87
C LYS A 54 1.23 5.59 -27.01
N ASN A 55 0.47 4.50 -26.82
CA ASN A 55 -0.55 4.03 -27.74
C ASN A 55 -1.86 3.71 -26.98
N PRO A 56 -2.55 4.73 -26.44
CA PRO A 56 -3.76 4.54 -25.64
C PRO A 56 -4.94 3.92 -26.40
N LEU A 57 -4.86 3.88 -27.73
CA LEU A 57 -5.87 3.28 -28.62
C LEU A 57 -5.47 1.88 -29.10
N TRP A 58 -4.41 1.28 -28.55
CA TRP A 58 -4.02 -0.08 -28.89
C TRP A 58 -5.21 -1.05 -28.74
N GLU A 59 -5.53 -1.77 -29.80
CA GLU A 59 -6.72 -2.61 -29.86
C GLU A 59 -6.66 -3.79 -28.87
N ASP A 60 -5.52 -4.48 -28.79
CA ASP A 60 -5.35 -5.72 -27.99
C ASP A 60 -4.84 -5.47 -26.56
N ARG A 61 -4.92 -4.23 -26.08
CA ARG A 61 -4.60 -3.88 -24.68
C ARG A 61 -5.77 -4.28 -23.77
N ASP A 62 -5.51 -4.48 -22.48
CA ASP A 62 -6.57 -4.67 -21.49
C ASP A 62 -7.31 -3.34 -21.21
N ARG A 63 -8.50 -3.43 -20.64
CA ARG A 63 -9.38 -2.28 -20.37
C ARG A 63 -9.56 -2.11 -18.87
N LEU A 64 -9.42 -0.89 -18.36
CA LEU A 64 -9.73 -0.53 -16.96
C LEU A 64 -10.87 0.48 -16.93
N VAL A 65 -12.02 0.06 -16.42
CA VAL A 65 -13.22 0.88 -16.30
C VAL A 65 -13.42 1.30 -14.85
N LEU A 66 -13.49 2.61 -14.60
CA LEU A 66 -13.89 3.16 -13.30
C LEU A 66 -15.38 3.50 -13.32
N SER A 67 -16.22 2.60 -12.80
CA SER A 67 -17.68 2.79 -12.75
C SER A 67 -18.08 3.82 -11.69
N LYS A 68 -17.42 3.78 -10.52
CA LYS A 68 -17.53 4.81 -9.46
C LYS A 68 -16.83 6.12 -9.84
N GLY A 69 -17.29 6.75 -10.93
CA GLY A 69 -16.60 7.83 -11.64
C GLY A 69 -16.29 9.07 -10.81
N HIS A 70 -16.97 9.31 -9.69
CA HIS A 70 -16.65 10.43 -8.80
C HIS A 70 -15.18 10.35 -8.29
N ALA A 71 -14.62 9.15 -8.18
CA ALA A 71 -13.23 8.90 -7.81
C ALA A 71 -12.23 9.06 -8.99
N SER A 72 -12.62 9.81 -10.03
CA SER A 72 -11.77 10.15 -11.18
C SER A 72 -10.41 10.76 -10.81
N PRO A 73 -10.21 11.54 -9.72
CA PRO A 73 -8.87 12.00 -9.37
C PRO A 73 -7.90 10.83 -9.15
N GLY A 74 -8.36 9.75 -8.50
CA GLY A 74 -7.55 8.55 -8.29
C GLY A 74 -7.17 7.85 -9.60
N LEU A 75 -8.07 7.78 -10.57
CA LEU A 75 -7.78 7.22 -11.90
C LEU A 75 -6.76 8.09 -12.64
N PHE A 76 -7.00 9.40 -12.74
CA PHE A 76 -6.11 10.31 -13.48
C PHE A 76 -4.71 10.35 -12.88
N SER A 77 -4.59 10.44 -11.56
CA SER A 77 -3.29 10.41 -10.89
C SER A 77 -2.50 9.13 -11.18
N ASN A 78 -3.17 7.98 -11.26
CA ASN A 78 -2.50 6.73 -11.61
C ASN A 78 -2.14 6.65 -13.11
N LEU A 79 -2.99 7.18 -14.01
CA LEU A 79 -2.66 7.28 -15.44
C LEU A 79 -1.47 8.22 -15.67
N ALA A 80 -1.37 9.32 -14.92
CA ALA A 80 -0.22 10.23 -14.96
C ALA A 80 1.07 9.53 -14.52
N VAL A 81 1.05 8.83 -13.38
CA VAL A 81 2.21 8.04 -12.89
C VAL A 81 2.60 6.93 -13.87
N ALA A 82 1.62 6.34 -14.56
CA ALA A 82 1.85 5.35 -15.60
C ALA A 82 2.39 5.96 -16.93
N GLY A 83 2.40 7.29 -17.06
CA GLY A 83 3.00 8.00 -18.21
C GLY A 83 2.04 8.29 -19.37
N TYR A 84 0.72 8.28 -19.15
CA TYR A 84 -0.25 8.65 -20.20
C TYR A 84 -0.23 10.16 -20.51
N PHE A 85 0.18 10.97 -19.54
CA PHE A 85 0.33 12.42 -19.64
C PHE A 85 1.23 12.93 -18.51
N ASP A 86 1.63 14.20 -18.55
CA ASP A 86 2.54 14.77 -17.55
C ASP A 86 1.87 14.91 -16.18
N GLU A 87 2.59 14.59 -15.10
CA GLU A 87 2.05 14.63 -13.74
C GLU A 87 1.60 16.02 -13.30
N SER A 88 2.14 17.09 -13.89
CA SER A 88 1.69 18.46 -13.61
C SER A 88 0.28 18.75 -14.14
N GLU A 89 -0.20 18.05 -15.18
CA GLU A 89 -1.55 18.26 -15.74
C GLU A 89 -2.66 17.98 -14.71
N VAL A 90 -2.39 17.23 -13.62
CA VAL A 90 -3.40 16.98 -12.57
C VAL A 90 -3.90 18.27 -11.90
N GLU A 91 -3.13 19.36 -11.97
CA GLU A 91 -3.54 20.69 -11.48
C GLU A 91 -4.65 21.32 -12.33
N ASP A 92 -4.90 20.80 -13.53
CA ASP A 92 -5.99 21.23 -14.41
C ASP A 92 -7.28 20.45 -14.21
N LEU A 93 -7.34 19.59 -13.18
CA LEU A 93 -8.57 18.89 -12.78
C LEU A 93 -9.74 19.87 -12.67
N ARG A 94 -10.87 19.52 -13.30
CA ARG A 94 -12.14 20.28 -13.29
C ARG A 94 -12.09 21.70 -13.87
N LYS A 95 -10.97 22.15 -14.44
CA LYS A 95 -10.90 23.44 -15.14
C LYS A 95 -11.61 23.39 -16.49
N LEU A 96 -12.16 24.53 -16.91
CA LEU A 96 -12.79 24.67 -18.23
C LEU A 96 -11.77 24.36 -19.33
N GLY A 97 -12.14 23.50 -20.29
CA GLY A 97 -11.29 23.09 -21.41
C GLY A 97 -10.27 21.99 -21.10
N SER A 98 -10.07 21.64 -19.82
CA SER A 98 -9.18 20.54 -19.42
C SER A 98 -9.68 19.18 -19.92
N ARG A 99 -8.78 18.24 -20.19
CA ARG A 99 -9.14 16.83 -20.42
C ARG A 99 -9.50 16.10 -19.12
N LEU A 100 -9.04 16.60 -17.98
CA LEU A 100 -9.25 16.00 -16.65
C LEU A 100 -10.55 16.54 -16.04
N GLN A 101 -11.67 15.98 -16.49
CA GLN A 101 -13.01 16.39 -16.09
C GLN A 101 -13.39 15.94 -14.66
N GLY A 102 -14.51 16.42 -14.13
CA GLY A 102 -14.96 16.03 -12.78
C GLY A 102 -15.30 14.54 -12.62
N HIS A 103 -15.58 13.87 -13.73
CA HIS A 103 -15.80 12.43 -13.89
C HIS A 103 -14.97 11.93 -15.09
N PRO A 104 -14.74 10.62 -15.27
CA PRO A 104 -13.97 10.10 -16.40
C PRO A 104 -14.62 10.52 -17.72
N ASP A 105 -13.81 10.97 -18.67
CA ASP A 105 -14.21 11.44 -19.99
C ASP A 105 -13.17 10.97 -21.03
N LEU A 106 -13.63 10.58 -22.22
CA LEU A 106 -12.80 10.01 -23.28
C LEU A 106 -11.69 10.95 -23.81
N ARG A 107 -11.76 12.25 -23.49
CA ARG A 107 -10.68 13.20 -23.78
C ARG A 107 -9.39 12.88 -23.02
N CYS A 108 -9.48 12.19 -21.88
CA CYS A 108 -8.33 11.76 -21.11
C CYS A 108 -7.81 10.41 -21.67
N PRO A 109 -6.56 10.33 -22.16
CA PRO A 109 -6.02 9.08 -22.70
C PRO A 109 -5.95 8.00 -21.62
N GLY A 110 -6.36 6.78 -21.97
CA GLY A 110 -6.47 5.66 -21.04
C GLY A 110 -7.83 5.55 -20.32
N VAL A 111 -8.74 6.53 -20.48
CA VAL A 111 -10.13 6.42 -20.01
C VAL A 111 -11.00 5.72 -21.06
N GLU A 112 -11.67 4.64 -20.64
CA GLU A 112 -12.51 3.82 -21.54
C GLU A 112 -13.94 4.32 -21.72
N PHE A 113 -14.45 5.05 -20.73
CA PHE A 113 -15.88 5.29 -20.56
C PHE A 113 -16.13 6.67 -19.95
N CYS A 114 -17.15 7.37 -20.46
CA CYS A 114 -17.66 8.59 -19.84
C CYS A 114 -18.47 8.23 -18.59
N GLY A 115 -17.84 8.32 -17.42
CA GLY A 115 -18.43 7.92 -16.15
C GLY A 115 -19.15 9.04 -15.40
N GLY A 116 -19.65 8.72 -14.21
CA GLY A 116 -20.24 9.67 -13.26
C GLY A 116 -21.62 9.28 -12.79
N SER A 117 -22.50 8.85 -13.71
CA SER A 117 -23.76 8.22 -13.34
C SER A 117 -23.49 6.81 -12.82
N LEU A 118 -23.76 6.58 -11.54
CA LEU A 118 -23.52 5.29 -10.90
C LEU A 118 -24.34 4.17 -11.56
N GLY A 119 -23.79 2.95 -11.53
CA GLY A 119 -24.45 1.73 -12.01
C GLY A 119 -24.25 1.44 -13.51
N ILE A 120 -23.82 2.43 -14.30
CA ILE A 120 -23.69 2.29 -15.76
C ILE A 120 -22.38 1.62 -16.17
N GLY A 121 -21.27 1.90 -15.49
CA GLY A 121 -19.94 1.45 -15.92
C GLY A 121 -19.79 -0.08 -15.97
N LEU A 122 -20.43 -0.82 -15.06
CA LEU A 122 -20.46 -2.29 -15.13
C LEU A 122 -21.17 -2.79 -16.41
N SER A 123 -22.28 -2.15 -16.79
CA SER A 123 -23.00 -2.50 -18.02
C SER A 123 -22.14 -2.23 -19.26
N PHE A 124 -21.40 -1.11 -19.27
CA PHE A 124 -20.43 -0.81 -20.33
C PHE A 124 -19.34 -1.88 -20.42
N SER A 125 -18.74 -2.26 -19.28
CA SER A 125 -17.70 -3.29 -19.23
C SER A 125 -18.18 -4.64 -19.74
N ILE A 126 -19.42 -5.03 -19.43
CA ILE A 126 -20.04 -6.26 -19.95
C ILE A 126 -20.18 -6.21 -21.47
N GLY A 127 -20.60 -5.08 -22.03
CA GLY A 127 -20.65 -4.87 -23.48
C GLY A 127 -19.27 -5.03 -24.13
N GLY A 128 -18.23 -4.43 -23.52
CA GLY A 128 -16.85 -4.61 -23.97
C GLY A 128 -16.38 -6.07 -23.89
N ALA A 129 -16.71 -6.78 -22.82
CA ALA A 129 -16.28 -8.17 -22.61
C ALA A 129 -16.98 -9.11 -23.60
N LEU A 130 -18.26 -8.85 -23.90
CA LEU A 130 -19.01 -9.54 -24.95
C LEU A 130 -18.39 -9.31 -26.33
N ALA A 131 -18.13 -8.05 -26.69
CA ALA A 131 -17.52 -7.72 -27.97
C ALA A 131 -16.16 -8.42 -28.14
N ALA A 132 -15.30 -8.38 -27.11
CA ALA A 132 -14.02 -9.07 -27.12
C ALA A 132 -14.16 -10.58 -27.38
N LYS A 133 -15.17 -11.24 -26.79
CA LYS A 133 -15.43 -12.67 -27.04
C LYS A 133 -15.93 -12.93 -28.46
N ILE A 134 -16.85 -12.10 -28.97
CA ILE A 134 -17.40 -12.23 -30.33
C ILE A 134 -16.27 -12.08 -31.36
N ASP A 135 -15.36 -11.14 -31.13
CA ASP A 135 -14.24 -10.84 -32.03
C ASP A 135 -13.03 -11.77 -31.83
N GLY A 136 -13.12 -12.77 -30.93
CA GLY A 136 -12.03 -13.70 -30.63
C GLY A 136 -10.80 -13.04 -29.97
N LYS A 137 -10.97 -11.85 -29.38
CA LYS A 137 -9.93 -11.11 -28.67
C LYS A 137 -9.68 -11.73 -27.28
N LYS A 138 -8.43 -11.61 -26.82
CA LYS A 138 -7.96 -12.19 -25.56
C LYS A 138 -7.69 -11.18 -24.45
N HIS A 139 -7.96 -9.89 -24.70
CA HIS A 139 -7.76 -8.87 -23.69
C HIS A 139 -8.80 -9.01 -22.57
N HIS A 140 -8.40 -8.62 -21.36
CA HIS A 140 -9.21 -8.69 -20.16
C HIS A 140 -9.80 -7.32 -19.82
N ILE A 141 -10.96 -7.33 -19.16
CA ILE A 141 -11.61 -6.11 -18.68
C ILE A 141 -11.64 -6.12 -17.15
N PHE A 142 -11.04 -5.09 -16.56
CA PHE A 142 -11.11 -4.79 -15.15
C PHE A 142 -12.12 -3.67 -14.90
N THR A 143 -13.03 -3.85 -13.95
CA THR A 143 -14.01 -2.82 -13.58
C THR A 143 -13.98 -2.57 -12.08
N ILE A 144 -13.85 -1.30 -11.68
CA ILE A 144 -13.96 -0.92 -10.27
C ILE A 144 -15.32 -0.26 -10.04
N ILE A 145 -16.09 -0.83 -9.11
CA ILE A 145 -17.41 -0.32 -8.70
C ILE A 145 -17.38 0.13 -7.23
N GLY A 146 -18.30 1.00 -6.84
CA GLY A 146 -18.53 1.41 -5.45
C GLY A 146 -19.61 0.58 -4.75
N ASP A 147 -19.63 0.63 -3.42
CA ASP A 147 -20.69 0.04 -2.61
C ASP A 147 -21.99 0.85 -2.65
N GLY A 148 -21.95 2.17 -2.49
CA GLY A 148 -23.15 3.01 -2.75
C GLY A 148 -23.68 2.86 -4.18
N GLU A 149 -22.78 2.68 -5.15
CA GLU A 149 -23.15 2.36 -6.55
C GLU A 149 -23.90 1.03 -6.67
N SER A 150 -23.59 0.05 -5.82
CA SER A 150 -24.25 -1.26 -5.83
C SER A 150 -25.71 -1.22 -5.35
N ASN A 151 -26.20 -0.06 -4.91
CA ASN A 151 -27.62 0.16 -4.65
C ASN A 151 -28.43 0.39 -5.94
N GLU A 152 -27.78 0.72 -7.06
CA GLU A 152 -28.45 0.90 -8.34
C GLU A 152 -28.95 -0.44 -8.90
N GLY A 153 -30.23 -0.49 -9.29
CA GLY A 153 -30.83 -1.68 -9.90
C GLY A 153 -30.06 -2.17 -11.14
N GLN A 154 -29.51 -1.22 -11.91
CA GLN A 154 -28.71 -1.48 -13.10
C GLN A 154 -27.51 -2.42 -12.83
N VAL A 155 -26.89 -2.34 -11.65
CA VAL A 155 -25.76 -3.22 -11.29
C VAL A 155 -26.19 -4.69 -11.26
N TRP A 156 -27.40 -4.96 -10.80
CA TRP A 156 -27.94 -6.32 -10.66
C TRP A 156 -28.46 -6.87 -11.99
N GLU A 157 -29.04 -6.03 -12.84
CA GLU A 157 -29.35 -6.40 -14.24
C GLU A 157 -28.09 -6.78 -15.02
N ALA A 158 -27.03 -5.98 -14.86
CA ALA A 158 -25.71 -6.25 -15.39
C ALA A 158 -25.12 -7.56 -14.83
N ALA A 159 -25.23 -7.80 -13.52
CA ALA A 159 -24.74 -9.02 -12.87
C ALA A 159 -25.38 -10.30 -13.47
N MET A 160 -26.70 -10.30 -13.72
CA MET A 160 -27.39 -11.42 -14.38
C MET A 160 -26.87 -11.64 -15.80
N THR A 161 -26.67 -10.55 -16.53
CA THR A 161 -26.23 -10.57 -17.92
C THR A 161 -24.83 -11.20 -18.05
N ALA A 162 -23.87 -10.77 -17.22
CA ALA A 162 -22.51 -11.31 -17.27
C ALA A 162 -22.45 -12.83 -17.03
N SER A 163 -23.25 -13.32 -16.09
CA SER A 163 -23.34 -14.76 -15.79
C SER A 163 -23.98 -15.54 -16.94
N LYS A 164 -25.10 -15.03 -17.50
CA LYS A 164 -25.78 -15.62 -18.66
C LYS A 164 -24.83 -15.86 -19.83
N TYR A 165 -23.94 -14.90 -20.09
CA TYR A 165 -22.97 -14.97 -21.18
C TYR A 165 -21.60 -15.50 -20.79
N LYS A 166 -21.44 -16.00 -19.54
CA LYS A 166 -20.22 -16.65 -19.05
C LYS A 166 -18.96 -15.79 -19.26
N LEU A 167 -19.02 -14.51 -18.89
CA LEU A 167 -17.96 -13.54 -19.18
C LEU A 167 -16.73 -13.69 -18.26
N ASP A 168 -15.97 -14.76 -18.46
CA ASP A 168 -14.70 -15.03 -17.77
C ASP A 168 -13.51 -14.14 -18.17
N ASN A 169 -13.69 -13.24 -19.14
CA ASN A 169 -12.75 -12.17 -19.48
C ASN A 169 -13.09 -10.83 -18.77
N LEU A 170 -13.89 -10.90 -17.70
CA LEU A 170 -14.29 -9.76 -16.88
C LEU A 170 -13.98 -10.05 -15.39
N THR A 171 -13.16 -9.17 -14.80
CA THR A 171 -12.95 -9.11 -13.35
C THR A 171 -13.49 -7.78 -12.83
N VAL A 172 -14.44 -7.86 -11.91
CA VAL A 172 -15.00 -6.70 -11.22
C VAL A 172 -14.45 -6.66 -9.80
N ILE A 173 -14.08 -5.46 -9.34
CA ILE A 173 -13.62 -5.22 -7.98
C ILE A 173 -14.58 -4.23 -7.33
N LEU A 174 -15.21 -4.66 -6.25
CA LEU A 174 -16.02 -3.80 -5.39
C LEU A 174 -15.11 -3.14 -4.37
N ASP A 175 -14.99 -1.81 -4.44
CA ASP A 175 -14.39 -0.98 -3.39
C ASP A 175 -15.38 -0.84 -2.22
N ARG A 176 -15.29 -1.80 -1.28
CA ARG A 176 -16.18 -1.94 -0.13
C ARG A 176 -15.63 -1.15 1.06
N ASN A 177 -15.86 0.16 1.05
CA ASN A 177 -15.39 1.11 2.07
C ASN A 177 -16.45 1.55 3.09
N PHE A 178 -17.67 1.03 2.96
CA PHE A 178 -18.80 1.22 3.87
C PHE A 178 -19.39 2.62 3.92
N ILE A 179 -18.99 3.54 3.03
CA ILE A 179 -19.40 4.94 3.08
C ILE A 179 -19.86 5.43 1.70
N GLN A 180 -21.02 6.07 1.66
CA GLN A 180 -21.53 6.80 0.50
C GLN A 180 -21.64 8.31 0.76
N GLN A 181 -22.46 9.04 -0.01
CA GLN A 181 -22.55 10.51 0.07
C GLN A 181 -23.05 10.99 1.43
N ASP A 182 -24.17 10.43 1.91
CA ASP A 182 -24.84 10.94 3.09
C ASP A 182 -24.28 10.36 4.40
N SER A 183 -23.89 9.08 4.40
CA SER A 183 -23.35 8.39 5.57
C SER A 183 -22.81 6.99 5.21
N TYR A 184 -22.66 6.15 6.22
CA TYR A 184 -22.40 4.72 6.10
C TYR A 184 -23.48 4.00 5.28
N THR A 185 -23.09 3.07 4.41
CA THR A 185 -24.02 2.27 3.60
C THR A 185 -25.03 1.54 4.47
N GLU A 186 -24.60 1.00 5.61
CA GLU A 186 -25.41 0.22 6.54
C GLU A 186 -26.46 1.06 7.29
N ARG A 187 -26.36 2.39 7.25
CA ARG A 187 -27.38 3.30 7.82
C ARG A 187 -28.37 3.79 6.77
N ILE A 188 -27.97 3.83 5.50
CA ILE A 188 -28.73 4.45 4.42
C ILE A 188 -29.41 3.39 3.54
N MET A 189 -28.63 2.45 3.01
CA MET A 189 -29.11 1.34 2.18
C MET A 189 -28.11 0.16 2.30
N PRO A 190 -28.34 -0.75 3.27
CA PRO A 190 -27.35 -1.76 3.66
C PRO A 190 -27.03 -2.78 2.56
N LEU A 191 -25.74 -3.08 2.40
CA LEU A 191 -25.28 -4.25 1.63
C LEU A 191 -24.93 -5.43 2.54
N ASP A 192 -24.48 -5.12 3.75
CA ASP A 192 -24.15 -6.04 4.84
C ASP A 192 -25.14 -5.83 6.03
N GLU A 193 -24.94 -6.55 7.15
CA GLU A 193 -25.79 -6.39 8.35
C GLU A 193 -25.57 -5.04 9.06
N GLU A 194 -26.62 -4.56 9.75
CA GLU A 194 -26.72 -3.23 10.39
C GLU A 194 -25.52 -2.84 11.26
N LEU A 195 -24.96 -1.65 11.02
CA LEU A 195 -23.88 -1.06 11.82
C LEU A 195 -24.41 -0.57 13.18
N ILE A 196 -23.79 -1.01 14.28
CA ILE A 196 -24.26 -0.75 15.65
C ILE A 196 -23.77 0.63 16.15
N GLY A 197 -22.60 1.09 15.68
CA GLY A 197 -22.00 2.40 15.98
C GLY A 197 -21.61 3.19 14.73
N ASP A 198 -20.74 4.19 14.91
CA ASP A 198 -20.17 5.00 13.81
C ASP A 198 -18.71 4.65 13.49
N ASP A 199 -18.21 3.53 14.03
CA ASP A 199 -16.84 3.07 13.79
C ASP A 199 -16.85 1.86 12.84
N ILE A 200 -16.23 2.01 11.67
CA ILE A 200 -16.12 0.92 10.70
C ILE A 200 -15.42 -0.32 11.28
N SER A 201 -14.57 -0.14 12.31
CA SER A 201 -13.87 -1.24 12.98
C SER A 201 -14.83 -2.31 13.52
N GLU A 202 -16.09 -1.95 13.78
CA GLU A 202 -17.14 -2.90 14.16
C GLU A 202 -17.43 -3.92 13.05
N MET A 203 -17.43 -3.51 11.78
CA MET A 203 -17.62 -4.43 10.65
C MET A 203 -16.47 -5.43 10.53
N TRP A 204 -15.29 -5.08 11.03
CA TRP A 204 -14.10 -5.93 10.97
C TRP A 204 -13.99 -6.90 12.17
N LYS A 205 -14.83 -6.74 13.20
CA LYS A 205 -14.86 -7.63 14.37
C LYS A 205 -15.59 -8.94 14.10
N ASP A 206 -16.58 -8.92 13.21
CA ASP A 206 -17.38 -10.09 12.87
C ASP A 206 -17.61 -10.19 11.35
N ALA A 207 -16.87 -11.11 10.73
CA ALA A 207 -17.00 -11.40 9.30
C ALA A 207 -18.33 -12.08 8.95
N GLY A 208 -19.05 -12.67 9.91
CA GLY A 208 -20.35 -13.30 9.68
C GLY A 208 -21.43 -12.32 9.23
N ARG A 209 -21.23 -11.02 9.51
CA ARG A 209 -22.10 -9.91 9.12
C ARG A 209 -21.99 -9.54 7.64
N TRP A 210 -20.98 -10.05 6.96
CA TRP A 210 -20.70 -9.74 5.56
C TRP A 210 -21.60 -10.56 4.63
N LYS A 211 -22.48 -9.89 3.89
CA LYS A 211 -23.49 -10.51 3.00
C LYS A 211 -23.35 -10.07 1.54
N VAL A 212 -22.61 -9.00 1.25
CA VAL A 212 -22.49 -8.50 -0.13
C VAL A 212 -21.92 -9.57 -1.07
N GLY A 213 -20.96 -10.38 -0.61
CA GLY A 213 -20.42 -11.50 -1.38
C GLY A 213 -21.47 -12.54 -1.75
N ASP A 214 -22.40 -12.85 -0.83
CA ASP A 214 -23.49 -13.82 -1.07
C ASP A 214 -24.47 -13.33 -2.13
N LYS A 215 -24.72 -12.01 -2.18
CA LYS A 215 -25.51 -11.42 -3.26
C LYS A 215 -24.84 -11.66 -4.61
N TRP A 216 -23.55 -11.40 -4.74
CA TRP A 216 -22.84 -11.68 -6.00
C TRP A 216 -22.82 -13.17 -6.35
N ARG A 217 -22.61 -14.05 -5.37
CA ARG A 217 -22.67 -15.51 -5.57
C ARG A 217 -24.04 -15.96 -6.08
N SER A 218 -25.14 -15.38 -5.58
CA SER A 218 -26.49 -15.76 -6.00
C SER A 218 -26.80 -15.39 -7.46
N PHE A 219 -26.09 -14.39 -8.02
CA PHE A 219 -26.13 -14.04 -9.45
C PHE A 219 -25.17 -14.88 -10.31
N GLY A 220 -24.55 -15.92 -9.75
CA GLY A 220 -23.72 -16.88 -10.49
C GLY A 220 -22.30 -16.39 -10.79
N TRP A 221 -21.72 -15.56 -9.92
CA TRP A 221 -20.35 -15.07 -10.04
C TRP A 221 -19.36 -15.90 -9.21
N ASN A 222 -18.11 -15.99 -9.67
CA ASN A 222 -16.98 -16.39 -8.82
C ASN A 222 -16.62 -15.23 -7.89
N VAL A 223 -16.63 -15.43 -6.57
CA VAL A 223 -16.45 -14.35 -5.58
C VAL A 223 -15.28 -14.62 -4.64
N THR A 224 -14.33 -13.69 -4.59
CA THR A 224 -13.21 -13.67 -3.63
C THR A 224 -13.32 -12.43 -2.76
N GLU A 225 -13.02 -12.56 -1.47
CA GLU A 225 -13.08 -11.45 -0.51
C GLU A 225 -11.69 -11.23 0.09
N ILE A 226 -11.25 -9.97 0.15
CA ILE A 226 -9.89 -9.60 0.56
C ILE A 226 -9.87 -8.33 1.39
N ASP A 227 -8.76 -8.11 2.11
CA ASP A 227 -8.37 -6.77 2.55
C ASP A 227 -7.82 -5.99 1.35
N GLY A 228 -8.55 -4.96 0.92
CA GLY A 228 -8.24 -4.13 -0.23
C GLY A 228 -7.03 -3.22 -0.05
N HIS A 229 -6.38 -3.22 1.12
CA HIS A 229 -5.12 -2.52 1.37
C HIS A 229 -3.91 -3.46 1.47
N ARG A 230 -4.10 -4.76 1.24
CA ARG A 230 -3.04 -5.76 1.20
C ARG A 230 -2.71 -6.11 -0.25
N ILE A 231 -1.59 -5.58 -0.74
CA ILE A 231 -1.12 -5.74 -2.13
C ILE A 231 -1.07 -7.21 -2.51
N GLU A 232 -0.55 -8.05 -1.62
CA GLU A 232 -0.42 -9.49 -1.82
C GLU A 232 -1.78 -10.19 -2.01
N GLN A 233 -2.80 -9.81 -1.23
CA GLN A 233 -4.14 -10.39 -1.35
C GLN A 233 -4.85 -9.93 -2.62
N ILE A 234 -4.70 -8.65 -2.99
CA ILE A 234 -5.22 -8.12 -4.26
C ILE A 234 -4.61 -8.88 -5.44
N ILE A 235 -3.30 -9.09 -5.39
CA ILE A 235 -2.56 -9.80 -6.43
C ILE A 235 -3.02 -11.25 -6.54
N SER A 236 -3.04 -11.99 -5.43
CA SER A 236 -3.48 -13.38 -5.40
C SER A 236 -4.91 -13.55 -5.89
N ALA A 237 -5.81 -12.65 -5.47
CA ALA A 237 -7.19 -12.63 -5.93
C ALA A 237 -7.27 -12.40 -7.44
N ILE A 238 -6.59 -11.39 -7.99
CA ILE A 238 -6.60 -11.14 -9.44
C ILE A 238 -6.02 -12.32 -10.21
N ASP A 239 -4.86 -12.86 -9.80
CA ASP A 239 -4.25 -14.06 -10.40
C ASP A 239 -5.25 -15.21 -10.47
N SER A 240 -5.96 -15.49 -9.37
CA SER A 240 -7.02 -16.50 -9.30
C SER A 240 -8.20 -16.21 -10.27
N THR A 241 -8.66 -14.95 -10.34
CA THR A 241 -9.74 -14.57 -11.27
C THR A 241 -9.35 -14.75 -12.73
N LEU A 242 -8.10 -14.49 -13.11
CA LEU A 242 -7.62 -14.66 -14.49
C LEU A 242 -7.55 -16.13 -14.93
N GLN A 243 -7.40 -17.05 -13.96
CA GLN A 243 -7.45 -18.50 -14.21
C GLN A 243 -8.87 -19.05 -14.22
N THR A 244 -9.85 -18.32 -13.70
CA THR A 244 -11.25 -18.72 -13.71
C THR A 244 -11.81 -18.73 -15.14
N LYS A 245 -12.58 -19.76 -15.50
CA LYS A 245 -13.18 -19.94 -16.82
C LYS A 245 -14.68 -20.20 -16.74
N GLY A 246 -15.41 -19.76 -17.76
CA GLY A 246 -16.85 -19.97 -17.91
C GLY A 246 -17.75 -19.18 -16.95
N THR A 247 -17.21 -18.28 -16.12
CA THR A 247 -17.97 -17.43 -15.20
C THR A 247 -17.25 -16.10 -14.96
N PRO A 248 -17.98 -14.97 -14.82
CA PRO A 248 -17.37 -13.71 -14.43
C PRO A 248 -16.91 -13.72 -12.97
N SER A 249 -15.89 -12.91 -12.66
CA SER A 249 -15.30 -12.87 -11.31
C SER A 249 -15.51 -11.52 -10.60
N MET A 250 -15.82 -11.58 -9.31
CA MET A 250 -15.97 -10.47 -8.39
C MET A 250 -14.95 -10.57 -7.27
N ILE A 251 -14.21 -9.49 -7.03
CA ILE A 251 -13.36 -9.33 -5.86
C ILE A 251 -14.04 -8.30 -4.95
N VAL A 252 -14.52 -8.72 -3.79
CA VAL A 252 -14.98 -7.80 -2.74
C VAL A 252 -13.77 -7.34 -1.94
N ALA A 253 -13.25 -6.17 -2.28
CA ALA A 253 -12.09 -5.58 -1.64
C ALA A 253 -12.55 -4.66 -0.51
N ARG A 254 -12.36 -5.10 0.74
CA ARG A 254 -12.73 -4.31 1.91
C ARG A 254 -11.68 -3.25 2.19
N THR A 255 -12.10 -2.00 2.20
CA THR A 255 -11.21 -0.84 2.21
C THR A 255 -11.67 0.16 3.27
N ILE A 256 -10.87 1.20 3.48
CA ILE A 256 -11.14 2.34 4.34
C ILE A 256 -11.16 3.56 3.42
N LYS A 257 -12.29 4.29 3.40
CA LYS A 257 -12.38 5.54 2.66
C LYS A 257 -11.38 6.54 3.24
N GLY A 258 -10.60 7.21 2.39
CA GLY A 258 -9.55 8.14 2.84
C GLY A 258 -8.27 7.47 3.37
N LYS A 259 -8.08 6.17 3.11
CA LYS A 259 -6.90 5.40 3.57
C LYS A 259 -5.58 6.16 3.41
N ALA A 260 -4.78 6.20 4.47
CA ALA A 260 -3.47 6.86 4.63
C ALA A 260 -3.47 8.24 5.30
N VAL A 261 -4.62 8.91 5.36
CA VAL A 261 -4.73 10.26 5.93
C VAL A 261 -5.70 10.23 7.10
N GLU A 262 -5.19 10.42 8.30
CA GLU A 262 -5.90 10.02 9.52
C GLU A 262 -7.25 10.74 9.74
N HIS A 263 -7.36 12.00 9.31
CA HIS A 263 -8.61 12.76 9.39
C HIS A 263 -9.60 12.43 8.26
N MET A 264 -9.13 11.79 7.18
CA MET A 264 -9.95 11.33 6.06
C MET A 264 -10.40 9.87 6.23
N GLU A 265 -9.61 9.06 6.94
CA GLU A 265 -9.93 7.65 7.22
C GLU A 265 -11.26 7.50 7.97
N ASP A 266 -12.15 6.67 7.43
CA ASP A 266 -13.45 6.35 8.03
C ASP A 266 -14.29 7.60 8.36
N ASN A 267 -14.34 8.54 7.41
CA ASN A 267 -15.03 9.82 7.61
C ASN A 267 -15.90 10.18 6.38
N PRO A 268 -17.24 10.07 6.49
CA PRO A 268 -18.16 10.42 5.40
C PRO A 268 -17.98 11.84 4.85
N LYS A 269 -17.52 12.79 5.68
CA LYS A 269 -17.29 14.19 5.27
C LYS A 269 -16.26 14.32 4.15
N TRP A 270 -15.33 13.37 4.04
CA TRP A 270 -14.27 13.38 3.02
C TRP A 270 -14.63 12.64 1.73
N HIS A 271 -15.92 12.32 1.53
CA HIS A 271 -16.36 11.72 0.28
C HIS A 271 -16.11 12.63 -0.93
N GLY A 272 -16.51 13.91 -0.85
CA GLY A 272 -16.46 14.88 -1.96
C GLY A 272 -15.90 16.26 -1.58
N VAL A 273 -15.14 16.34 -0.50
CA VAL A 273 -14.51 17.57 -0.02
C VAL A 273 -13.03 17.58 -0.40
N ALA A 274 -12.59 18.66 -1.05
CA ALA A 274 -11.18 18.90 -1.32
C ALA A 274 -10.47 19.49 -0.09
N PRO A 275 -9.21 19.12 0.16
CA PRO A 275 -8.43 19.74 1.22
C PRO A 275 -8.12 21.21 0.89
N LYS A 276 -7.98 22.03 1.94
CA LYS A 276 -7.57 23.43 1.79
C LYS A 276 -6.07 23.52 1.43
N PRO A 277 -5.63 24.55 0.67
CA PRO A 277 -4.22 24.72 0.31
C PRO A 277 -3.24 24.72 1.49
N GLU A 278 -3.64 25.33 2.62
CA GLU A 278 -2.83 25.37 3.85
C GLU A 278 -2.64 24.00 4.53
N ILE A 279 -3.52 23.03 4.24
CA ILE A 279 -3.49 21.67 4.81
C ILE A 279 -2.75 20.69 3.89
N ALA A 280 -2.73 20.93 2.58
CA ALA A 280 -2.12 20.02 1.60
C ALA A 280 -0.66 19.63 1.94
N PRO A 281 0.24 20.53 2.38
CA PRO A 281 1.60 20.15 2.79
C PRO A 281 1.65 19.19 3.98
N LEU A 282 0.68 19.26 4.90
CA LEU A 282 0.59 18.33 6.04
C LEU A 282 0.16 16.94 5.58
N ILE A 283 -0.75 16.87 4.61
CA ILE A 283 -1.17 15.60 4.01
C ILE A 283 0.00 14.97 3.25
N ASP A 284 0.75 15.76 2.48
CA ASP A 284 1.94 15.28 1.77
C ASP A 284 2.98 14.70 2.74
N LEU A 285 3.24 15.39 3.85
CA LEU A 285 4.12 14.89 4.89
C LEU A 285 3.57 13.61 5.55
N GLU A 286 2.27 13.54 5.81
CA GLU A 286 1.63 12.34 6.37
C GLU A 286 1.79 11.13 5.43
N LEU A 287 1.68 11.34 4.11
CA LEU A 287 1.90 10.32 3.09
C LEU A 287 3.37 9.87 3.01
N ASP A 288 4.32 10.78 3.19
CA ASP A 288 5.76 10.45 3.27
C ASP A 288 6.13 9.77 4.60
N CYS A 289 5.25 9.85 5.59
CA CYS A 289 5.37 9.26 6.92
C CYS A 289 4.66 7.90 7.08
N GLN A 290 4.21 7.28 5.98
CA GLN A 290 3.70 5.91 6.02
C GLN A 290 4.78 4.92 6.49
N PHE A 291 4.38 3.95 7.30
CA PHE A 291 5.32 3.02 7.93
C PHE A 291 4.83 1.57 7.93
N MET A 292 5.76 0.65 8.19
CA MET A 292 5.55 -0.79 8.20
C MET A 292 6.17 -1.45 9.44
N ILE A 293 5.56 -2.53 9.90
CA ILE A 293 6.06 -3.38 10.98
C ILE A 293 6.45 -4.75 10.40
N ALA A 294 7.71 -5.14 10.62
CA ALA A 294 8.29 -6.35 10.05
C ALA A 294 8.83 -7.25 11.17
N PRO A 295 8.06 -8.22 11.68
CA PRO A 295 8.56 -9.12 12.70
C PRO A 295 9.69 -9.99 12.15
N SER A 296 10.79 -10.10 12.90
CA SER A 296 11.90 -11.01 12.60
C SER A 296 11.66 -12.35 13.27
N ILE A 297 11.52 -13.41 12.46
CA ILE A 297 11.17 -14.75 12.96
C ILE A 297 12.33 -15.48 13.62
N ILE A 298 13.58 -15.04 13.42
CA ILE A 298 14.75 -15.68 14.06
C ILE A 298 14.77 -15.51 15.58
N ALA A 299 13.97 -14.58 16.10
CA ALA A 299 13.82 -14.37 17.54
C ALA A 299 12.79 -15.30 18.19
N GLY A 300 12.06 -16.10 17.40
CA GLY A 300 11.11 -17.09 17.87
C GLY A 300 11.72 -18.49 18.04
N ASP A 301 10.88 -19.52 18.01
CA ASP A 301 11.32 -20.91 18.06
C ASP A 301 11.90 -21.36 16.71
N MET A 302 13.23 -21.40 16.62
CA MET A 302 13.97 -21.83 15.42
C MET A 302 13.70 -23.29 15.04
N THR A 303 13.15 -24.12 15.94
CA THR A 303 12.75 -25.49 15.61
C THR A 303 11.41 -25.55 14.88
N ASN A 304 10.63 -24.45 14.90
CA ASN A 304 9.29 -24.37 14.30
C ASN A 304 8.99 -22.99 13.68
N LEU A 305 9.79 -22.62 12.68
CA LEU A 305 9.63 -21.34 11.96
C LEU A 305 8.27 -21.18 11.27
N GLU A 306 7.60 -22.26 10.90
CA GLU A 306 6.23 -22.21 10.36
C GLU A 306 5.26 -21.56 11.36
N THR A 307 5.36 -21.94 12.64
CA THR A 307 4.53 -21.36 13.69
C THR A 307 4.83 -19.87 13.87
N GLU A 308 6.10 -19.47 13.80
CA GLU A 308 6.50 -18.06 13.91
C GLU A 308 6.00 -17.22 12.73
N VAL A 309 6.05 -17.76 11.50
CA VAL A 309 5.41 -17.15 10.32
C VAL A 309 3.92 -16.97 10.57
N ARG A 310 3.20 -18.02 10.98
CA ARG A 310 1.75 -17.96 11.24
C ARG A 310 1.38 -16.94 12.31
N LYS A 311 2.20 -16.82 13.37
CA LYS A 311 2.03 -15.77 14.39
C LYS A 311 2.16 -14.37 13.80
N ALA A 312 3.17 -14.13 12.96
CA ALA A 312 3.35 -12.84 12.28
C ALA A 312 2.17 -12.51 11.34
N VAL A 313 1.68 -13.49 10.58
CA VAL A 313 0.49 -13.34 9.73
C VAL A 313 -0.74 -12.99 10.56
N HIS A 314 -1.06 -13.77 11.59
CA HIS A 314 -2.19 -13.51 12.48
C HIS A 314 -2.06 -12.15 13.19
N GLY A 315 -0.83 -11.75 13.46
CA GLY A 315 -0.49 -10.45 14.01
C GLY A 315 -0.71 -9.25 13.08
N ARG A 316 -1.02 -9.48 11.80
CA ARG A 316 -1.16 -8.46 10.75
C ARG A 316 0.14 -7.69 10.50
N ALA A 317 1.26 -8.41 10.47
CA ALA A 317 2.55 -7.90 9.99
C ALA A 317 2.44 -7.33 8.57
N ASP A 318 3.22 -6.30 8.25
CA ASP A 318 3.26 -5.76 6.88
C ASP A 318 4.12 -6.64 5.96
N TYR A 319 5.26 -7.14 6.47
CA TYR A 319 6.03 -8.23 5.87
C TYR A 319 6.79 -9.02 6.94
N ILE A 320 7.37 -10.16 6.55
CA ILE A 320 8.15 -11.03 7.44
C ILE A 320 9.62 -10.82 7.15
N HIS A 321 10.38 -10.43 8.18
CA HIS A 321 11.81 -10.21 8.08
C HIS A 321 12.56 -11.51 8.37
N LEU A 322 13.49 -11.87 7.48
CA LEU A 322 14.19 -13.14 7.43
C LEU A 322 15.69 -12.89 7.50
N ASP A 323 16.24 -12.92 8.71
CA ASP A 323 17.68 -12.76 8.96
C ASP A 323 18.46 -14.02 8.59
N VAL A 324 19.14 -13.97 7.45
CA VAL A 324 19.96 -15.06 6.91
C VAL A 324 21.42 -14.82 7.26
N MET A 325 22.03 -15.77 7.95
CA MET A 325 23.40 -15.70 8.44
C MET A 325 24.18 -16.95 8.01
N ASP A 326 25.42 -16.80 7.52
CA ASP A 326 26.21 -17.89 6.94
C ASP A 326 27.34 -18.44 7.81
N GLY A 327 27.60 -17.85 8.98
CA GLY A 327 28.75 -18.22 9.82
C GLY A 327 30.11 -17.73 9.30
N VAL A 328 30.14 -16.96 8.20
CA VAL A 328 31.37 -16.44 7.57
C VAL A 328 31.43 -14.92 7.66
N PHE A 329 30.42 -14.21 7.16
CA PHE A 329 30.35 -12.75 7.31
C PHE A 329 30.01 -12.37 8.75
N VAL A 330 29.12 -13.13 9.37
CA VAL A 330 28.77 -13.04 10.79
C VAL A 330 29.05 -14.40 11.47
N PRO A 331 29.35 -14.44 12.77
CA PRO A 331 29.84 -15.67 13.41
C PRO A 331 28.79 -16.78 13.59
N ASN A 332 27.50 -16.46 13.51
CA ASN A 332 26.42 -17.43 13.69
C ASN A 332 25.81 -17.80 12.34
N THR A 333 25.18 -18.97 12.29
CA THR A 333 24.41 -19.45 11.13
C THR A 333 22.94 -19.55 11.50
N THR A 334 22.04 -19.11 10.60
CA THR A 334 20.59 -19.27 10.76
C THR A 334 20.04 -20.28 9.75
N PHE A 335 19.03 -19.90 8.97
CA PHE A 335 18.48 -20.68 7.87
C PHE A 335 18.87 -20.04 6.53
N ASP A 336 18.58 -20.72 5.43
CA ASP A 336 18.90 -20.27 4.08
C ASP A 336 17.69 -20.26 3.15
N HIS A 337 17.95 -19.99 1.87
CA HIS A 337 16.96 -20.03 0.78
C HIS A 337 16.12 -21.32 0.73
N THR A 338 16.65 -22.48 1.14
CA THR A 338 15.91 -23.75 1.16
C THR A 338 14.76 -23.66 2.15
N LYS A 339 15.03 -23.17 3.37
CA LYS A 339 14.00 -22.96 4.38
C LYS A 339 13.01 -21.89 3.95
N ILE A 340 13.45 -20.80 3.33
CA ILE A 340 12.55 -19.76 2.82
C ILE A 340 11.58 -20.34 1.80
N LYS A 341 12.06 -21.19 0.89
CA LYS A 341 11.23 -21.88 -0.09
C LYS A 341 10.19 -22.81 0.54
N GLU A 342 10.54 -23.49 1.64
CA GLU A 342 9.61 -24.31 2.42
C GLU A 342 8.56 -23.45 3.14
N LEU A 343 8.92 -22.25 3.61
CA LEU A 343 8.02 -21.36 4.32
C LEU A 343 7.08 -20.57 3.38
N ARG A 344 7.50 -20.34 2.13
CA ARG A 344 6.78 -19.50 1.17
C ARG A 344 5.31 -19.90 0.97
N PRO A 345 4.92 -21.18 0.88
CA PRO A 345 3.51 -21.57 0.70
C PRO A 345 2.60 -21.28 1.91
N ILE A 346 3.17 -20.96 3.08
CA ILE A 346 2.39 -20.75 4.32
C ILE A 346 1.64 -19.41 4.29
N THR A 347 2.13 -18.44 3.53
CA THR A 347 1.60 -17.07 3.53
C THR A 347 1.87 -16.37 2.21
N GLU A 348 1.06 -15.38 1.89
CA GLU A 348 1.28 -14.44 0.77
C GLU A 348 1.96 -13.15 1.24
N ILE A 349 2.04 -12.91 2.55
CA ILE A 349 2.71 -11.73 3.13
C ILE A 349 4.15 -11.66 2.61
N PRO A 350 4.65 -10.46 2.22
CA PRO A 350 5.97 -10.38 1.62
C PRO A 350 7.07 -10.94 2.51
N PHE A 351 8.07 -11.57 1.89
CA PHE A 351 9.30 -12.02 2.56
C PHE A 351 10.43 -11.05 2.25
N ASP A 352 11.02 -10.49 3.32
CA ASP A 352 12.22 -9.67 3.27
C ASP A 352 13.43 -10.47 3.74
N ALA A 353 14.23 -10.94 2.78
CA ALA A 353 15.44 -11.69 3.04
C ALA A 353 16.62 -10.74 3.26
N HIS A 354 17.00 -10.61 4.53
CA HIS A 354 18.15 -9.82 4.95
C HIS A 354 19.39 -10.73 4.99
N LEU A 355 20.27 -10.55 4.00
CA LEU A 355 21.42 -11.42 3.76
C LEU A 355 22.67 -10.90 4.47
N MET A 356 22.93 -11.42 5.67
CA MET A 356 24.18 -11.29 6.40
C MET A 356 25.14 -12.43 5.99
N ILE A 357 25.51 -12.46 4.70
CA ILE A 357 26.34 -13.54 4.11
C ILE A 357 27.53 -12.96 3.33
N ASN A 358 28.60 -13.74 3.21
CA ASN A 358 29.75 -13.42 2.38
C ASN A 358 29.45 -13.68 0.89
N GLU A 359 30.04 -12.87 0.00
CA GLU A 359 29.86 -12.95 -1.47
C GLU A 359 28.39 -13.09 -1.94
N PRO A 360 27.45 -12.22 -1.49
CA PRO A 360 26.02 -12.41 -1.72
C PRO A 360 25.64 -12.50 -3.21
N VAL A 361 26.40 -11.87 -4.11
CA VAL A 361 26.17 -11.91 -5.57
C VAL A 361 26.08 -13.35 -6.11
N LYS A 362 26.81 -14.31 -5.53
CA LYS A 362 26.76 -15.72 -5.93
C LYS A 362 25.48 -16.44 -5.51
N HIS A 363 24.72 -15.86 -4.58
CA HIS A 363 23.63 -16.52 -3.88
C HIS A 363 22.27 -15.84 -4.08
N VAL A 364 22.23 -14.56 -4.46
CA VAL A 364 20.97 -13.78 -4.57
C VAL A 364 19.91 -14.47 -5.44
N GLN A 365 20.28 -15.10 -6.56
CA GLN A 365 19.33 -15.82 -7.42
C GLN A 365 18.60 -16.94 -6.65
N ASN A 366 19.28 -17.64 -5.74
CA ASN A 366 18.66 -18.69 -4.95
C ASN A 366 17.54 -18.15 -4.04
N TYR A 367 17.71 -16.94 -3.51
CA TYR A 367 16.71 -16.27 -2.66
C TYR A 367 15.54 -15.72 -3.49
N VAL A 368 15.79 -15.29 -4.73
CA VAL A 368 14.74 -14.98 -5.70
C VAL A 368 13.91 -16.22 -6.00
N ASP A 369 14.57 -17.34 -6.32
CA ASP A 369 13.91 -18.61 -6.66
C ASP A 369 13.17 -19.25 -5.46
N ALA A 370 13.59 -18.92 -4.24
CA ALA A 370 12.91 -19.29 -3.00
C ALA A 370 11.62 -18.49 -2.75
N GLY A 371 11.38 -17.41 -3.50
CA GLY A 371 10.17 -16.58 -3.37
C GLY A 371 10.31 -15.42 -2.39
N SER A 372 11.52 -14.86 -2.23
CA SER A 372 11.72 -13.60 -1.52
C SER A 372 11.19 -12.44 -2.35
N ASP A 373 10.50 -11.49 -1.71
CA ASP A 373 9.90 -10.32 -2.36
C ASP A 373 10.80 -9.09 -2.25
N ILE A 374 11.65 -9.07 -1.23
CA ILE A 374 12.66 -8.06 -0.94
C ILE A 374 13.93 -8.81 -0.59
N ILE A 375 15.07 -8.37 -1.13
CA ILE A 375 16.38 -8.92 -0.77
C ILE A 375 17.30 -7.75 -0.44
N THR A 376 17.84 -7.76 0.77
CA THR A 376 18.77 -6.74 1.27
C THR A 376 20.14 -7.36 1.53
N VAL A 377 21.19 -6.76 0.96
CA VAL A 377 22.59 -7.22 1.14
C VAL A 377 23.42 -6.17 1.87
N HIS A 378 24.43 -6.63 2.62
CA HIS A 378 25.34 -5.74 3.34
C HIS A 378 26.34 -5.02 2.42
N ALA A 379 26.51 -3.72 2.64
CA ALA A 379 27.49 -2.91 1.93
C ALA A 379 28.93 -3.38 2.20
N GLU A 380 29.19 -3.96 3.36
CA GLU A 380 30.51 -4.41 3.83
C GLU A 380 31.08 -5.58 3.04
N VAL A 381 30.22 -6.36 2.38
CA VAL A 381 30.58 -7.54 1.56
C VAL A 381 30.33 -7.29 0.06
N CYS A 382 30.04 -6.04 -0.31
CA CYS A 382 29.76 -5.63 -1.67
C CYS A 382 30.76 -4.57 -2.17
N ASN A 383 30.87 -4.47 -3.48
CA ASN A 383 31.51 -3.36 -4.17
C ASN A 383 30.62 -2.92 -5.33
N GLU A 384 31.05 -1.91 -6.08
CA GLU A 384 30.29 -1.34 -7.19
C GLU A 384 29.86 -2.40 -8.23
N SER A 385 30.76 -3.34 -8.55
CA SER A 385 30.53 -4.37 -9.56
C SER A 385 29.54 -5.42 -9.04
N SER A 386 29.80 -5.98 -7.86
CA SER A 386 28.96 -7.05 -7.31
C SER A 386 27.55 -6.55 -6.97
N PHE A 387 27.41 -5.33 -6.44
CA PHE A 387 26.10 -4.74 -6.18
C PHE A 387 25.35 -4.38 -7.47
N GLY A 388 26.07 -3.97 -8.52
CA GLY A 388 25.49 -3.72 -9.84
C GLY A 388 24.85 -4.98 -10.44
N GLU A 389 25.51 -6.13 -10.32
CA GLU A 389 24.99 -7.42 -10.76
C GLU A 389 23.78 -7.87 -9.93
N ILE A 390 23.84 -7.72 -8.59
CA ILE A 390 22.71 -7.99 -7.70
C ILE A 390 21.49 -7.17 -8.10
N ARG A 391 21.65 -5.85 -8.32
CA ARG A 391 20.57 -4.99 -8.82
C ARG A 391 19.94 -5.54 -10.09
N ASP A 392 20.74 -5.94 -11.07
CA ASP A 392 20.24 -6.38 -12.38
C ASP A 392 19.44 -7.70 -12.24
N ILE A 393 19.91 -8.61 -11.39
CA ILE A 393 19.19 -9.84 -11.02
C ILE A 393 17.85 -9.50 -10.34
N LEU A 394 17.85 -8.65 -9.32
CA LEU A 394 16.62 -8.34 -8.57
C LEU A 394 15.59 -7.60 -9.43
N LYS A 395 16.04 -6.61 -10.22
CA LYS A 395 15.15 -5.84 -11.11
C LYS A 395 14.51 -6.69 -12.20
N SER A 396 15.28 -7.56 -12.85
CA SER A 396 14.75 -8.45 -13.90
C SER A 396 13.71 -9.44 -13.34
N ASN A 397 13.81 -9.78 -12.05
CA ASN A 397 12.89 -10.66 -11.35
C ASN A 397 11.76 -9.94 -10.58
N LYS A 398 11.72 -8.59 -10.60
CA LYS A 398 10.74 -7.75 -9.88
C LYS A 398 10.76 -7.96 -8.36
N VAL A 399 11.96 -8.10 -7.81
CA VAL A 399 12.25 -8.22 -6.37
C VAL A 399 12.83 -6.90 -5.86
N GLY A 400 12.42 -6.48 -4.66
CA GLY A 400 12.86 -5.22 -4.05
C GLY A 400 14.36 -5.22 -3.76
N LEU A 401 15.04 -4.15 -4.13
CA LEU A 401 16.49 -3.97 -3.93
C LEU A 401 16.79 -3.27 -2.61
N GLY A 402 17.44 -3.98 -1.69
CA GLY A 402 17.87 -3.45 -0.41
C GLY A 402 19.39 -3.38 -0.24
N LEU A 403 19.85 -2.38 0.53
CA LEU A 403 21.23 -2.27 1.01
C LEU A 403 21.24 -2.13 2.54
N ALA A 404 22.09 -2.88 3.24
CA ALA A 404 22.26 -2.80 4.69
C ALA A 404 23.60 -2.16 5.08
N LEU A 405 23.62 -1.46 6.21
CA LEU A 405 24.80 -0.85 6.80
C LEU A 405 24.95 -1.25 8.26
N ASN A 406 26.09 -1.81 8.65
CA ASN A 406 26.46 -2.07 10.04
C ASN A 406 26.50 -0.77 10.84
N PRO A 407 26.36 -0.79 12.18
CA PRO A 407 26.24 0.44 12.98
C PRO A 407 27.35 1.48 12.70
N GLN A 408 28.60 1.04 12.54
CA GLN A 408 29.76 1.92 12.33
C GLN A 408 30.07 2.23 10.85
N THR A 409 29.40 1.58 9.90
CA THR A 409 29.69 1.75 8.47
C THR A 409 28.95 2.95 7.92
N ASP A 410 29.69 3.93 7.39
CA ASP A 410 29.12 5.01 6.60
C ASP A 410 28.71 4.51 5.21
N LEU A 411 27.79 5.24 4.57
CA LEU A 411 27.33 4.91 3.22
C LEU A 411 28.52 5.00 2.23
N PRO A 412 28.96 3.88 1.61
CA PRO A 412 30.17 3.89 0.81
C PRO A 412 29.97 4.65 -0.50
N SER A 413 31.03 5.29 -1.01
CA SER A 413 30.96 6.16 -2.20
C SER A 413 30.41 5.46 -3.44
N TRP A 414 30.74 4.18 -3.64
CA TRP A 414 30.25 3.38 -4.75
C TRP A 414 28.72 3.21 -4.76
N SER A 415 28.07 3.29 -3.59
CA SER A 415 26.62 3.08 -3.46
C SER A 415 25.81 4.28 -3.95
N TYR A 416 26.41 5.48 -4.05
CA TYR A 416 25.67 6.73 -4.28
C TYR A 416 24.91 6.76 -5.61
N LYS A 417 25.44 6.10 -6.64
CA LYS A 417 24.77 6.02 -7.95
C LYS A 417 23.53 5.12 -7.94
N PHE A 418 23.45 4.20 -6.99
CA PHE A 418 22.34 3.25 -6.87
C PHE A 418 21.22 3.76 -5.95
N ILE A 419 21.46 4.79 -5.13
CA ILE A 419 20.47 5.34 -4.17
C ILE A 419 19.09 5.60 -4.81
N PRO A 420 18.96 6.23 -6.00
CA PRO A 420 17.65 6.45 -6.61
C PRO A 420 16.90 5.16 -6.95
N GLU A 421 17.63 4.05 -7.11
CA GLU A 421 17.09 2.74 -7.48
C GLU A 421 16.80 1.85 -6.26
N LEU A 422 17.27 2.21 -5.06
CA LEU A 422 17.04 1.44 -3.85
C LEU A 422 15.57 1.49 -3.43
N ASP A 423 15.07 0.36 -2.96
CA ASP A 423 13.75 0.23 -2.36
C ASP A 423 13.81 0.27 -0.83
N GLN A 424 14.90 -0.24 -0.26
CA GLN A 424 15.13 -0.34 1.18
C GLN A 424 16.58 0.00 1.53
N LEU A 425 16.78 0.72 2.63
CA LEU A 425 18.08 0.86 3.28
C LEU A 425 17.94 0.43 4.74
N ILE A 426 18.60 -0.66 5.12
CA ILE A 426 18.64 -1.10 6.52
C ILE A 426 19.76 -0.34 7.24
N VAL A 427 19.41 0.30 8.35
CA VAL A 427 20.36 0.82 9.32
C VAL A 427 20.38 -0.14 10.50
N MET A 428 21.45 -0.93 10.59
CA MET A 428 21.64 -1.83 11.72
C MET A 428 21.86 -1.00 12.99
N SER A 429 21.02 -1.23 13.99
CA SER A 429 21.11 -0.67 15.34
C SER A 429 21.71 -1.64 16.37
N VAL A 430 22.22 -2.78 15.90
CA VAL A 430 23.07 -3.72 16.65
C VAL A 430 24.20 -4.24 15.74
N VAL A 431 25.26 -4.82 16.30
CA VAL A 431 26.24 -5.53 15.47
C VAL A 431 25.56 -6.78 14.89
N PRO A 432 25.55 -7.00 13.56
CA PRO A 432 24.87 -8.15 12.98
C PRO A 432 25.47 -9.47 13.48
N GLY A 433 24.67 -10.53 13.46
CA GLY A 433 25.13 -11.88 13.82
C GLY A 433 24.69 -12.39 15.18
N LYS A 434 23.91 -11.65 15.99
CA LYS A 434 23.32 -12.18 17.23
C LYS A 434 21.95 -11.57 17.52
N SER A 435 20.95 -12.40 17.82
CA SER A 435 19.62 -11.95 18.22
C SER A 435 19.57 -11.47 19.68
N GLY A 436 18.60 -10.60 20.01
CA GLY A 436 18.34 -10.14 21.38
C GLY A 436 19.34 -9.11 21.95
N GLN A 437 20.14 -8.48 21.09
CA GLN A 437 21.05 -7.40 21.49
C GLN A 437 20.29 -6.10 21.82
N LYS A 438 20.88 -5.26 22.68
CA LYS A 438 20.36 -3.94 23.00
C LYS A 438 20.62 -2.96 21.87
N TYR A 439 19.67 -2.06 21.64
CA TYR A 439 19.78 -0.95 20.69
C TYR A 439 21.03 -0.11 20.96
N ILE A 440 21.77 0.25 19.91
CA ILE A 440 22.93 1.13 19.97
C ILE A 440 22.48 2.57 19.76
N GLU A 441 22.39 3.36 20.85
CA GLU A 441 21.86 4.74 20.82
C GLU A 441 22.50 5.67 19.77
N THR A 442 23.77 5.48 19.43
CA THR A 442 24.45 6.31 18.42
C THR A 442 23.87 6.15 17.01
N THR A 443 23.09 5.10 16.73
CA THR A 443 22.45 4.92 15.42
C THR A 443 21.29 5.88 15.16
N HIS A 444 20.75 6.53 16.19
CA HIS A 444 19.81 7.64 16.02
C HIS A 444 20.43 8.79 15.21
N GLU A 445 21.64 9.22 15.58
CA GLU A 445 22.35 10.29 14.85
C GLU A 445 22.72 9.87 13.43
N LYS A 446 23.16 8.63 13.26
CA LYS A 446 23.46 8.05 11.95
C LYS A 446 22.23 8.06 11.03
N THR A 447 21.08 7.61 11.54
CA THR A 447 19.83 7.55 10.77
C THR A 447 19.41 8.92 10.29
N ARG A 448 19.48 9.95 11.14
CA ARG A 448 19.19 11.35 10.74
C ARG A 448 20.13 11.86 9.64
N LYS A 449 21.44 11.59 9.77
CA LYS A 449 22.42 11.98 8.75
C LYS A 449 22.17 11.27 7.42
N LEU A 450 21.87 9.97 7.46
CA LEU A 450 21.54 9.19 6.27
C LEU A 450 20.26 9.68 5.62
N ALA A 451 19.19 9.92 6.39
CA ALA A 451 17.91 10.41 5.87
C ALA A 451 18.08 11.70 5.05
N LYS A 452 18.92 12.63 5.53
CA LYS A 452 19.28 13.85 4.79
C LYS A 452 20.02 13.52 3.48
N THR A 453 21.09 12.74 3.56
CA THR A 453 21.89 12.34 2.38
C THR A 453 21.06 11.62 1.33
N LEU A 454 20.17 10.72 1.75
CA LEU A 454 19.27 9.97 0.88
C LEU A 454 18.27 10.90 0.18
N SER A 455 17.70 11.85 0.91
CA SER A 455 16.81 12.87 0.34
C SER A 455 17.51 13.70 -0.74
N ASP A 456 18.72 14.18 -0.48
CA ASP A 456 19.55 14.93 -1.45
C ASP A 456 19.87 14.11 -2.72
N LYS A 457 19.85 12.78 -2.59
CA LYS A 457 20.11 11.82 -3.68
C LYS A 457 18.85 11.22 -4.29
N LYS A 458 17.67 11.82 -4.05
CA LYS A 458 16.37 11.39 -4.61
C LYS A 458 16.00 9.94 -4.27
N PHE A 459 16.34 9.50 -3.06
CA PHE A 459 15.86 8.23 -2.54
C PHE A 459 14.34 8.30 -2.30
N GLU A 460 13.60 7.34 -2.85
CA GLU A 460 12.15 7.20 -2.64
C GLU A 460 11.76 5.91 -1.90
N GLY A 461 12.75 5.11 -1.48
CA GLY A 461 12.55 3.87 -0.72
C GLY A 461 12.23 4.10 0.75
N PHE A 462 12.46 3.06 1.56
CA PHE A 462 12.23 3.08 3.00
C PHE A 462 13.52 2.86 3.78
N ILE A 463 13.72 3.65 4.84
CA ILE A 463 14.76 3.36 5.83
C ILE A 463 14.18 2.36 6.83
N GLU A 464 14.84 1.23 6.99
CA GLU A 464 14.48 0.18 7.94
C GLU A 464 15.40 0.25 9.16
N ALA A 465 14.81 0.24 10.35
CA ALA A 465 15.53 0.10 11.61
C ALA A 465 15.50 -1.37 12.03
N ASP A 466 16.67 -1.99 12.09
CA ASP A 466 16.84 -3.40 12.47
C ASP A 466 17.87 -3.58 13.59
N GLY A 467 17.50 -4.37 14.60
CA GLY A 467 18.31 -4.68 15.78
C GLY A 467 17.89 -3.92 17.04
N GLY A 468 17.32 -4.63 18.02
CA GLY A 468 16.98 -4.04 19.32
C GLY A 468 15.85 -3.02 19.29
N VAL A 469 15.06 -2.96 18.22
CA VAL A 469 13.90 -2.05 18.12
C VAL A 469 12.74 -2.59 18.97
N ASP A 470 12.20 -1.74 19.83
CA ASP A 470 11.11 -2.04 20.75
C ASP A 470 10.17 -0.84 20.98
N LEU A 471 9.18 -0.99 21.86
CA LEU A 471 8.22 0.08 22.16
C LEU A 471 8.85 1.33 22.81
N SER A 472 10.03 1.20 23.42
CA SER A 472 10.73 2.30 24.07
C SER A 472 11.40 3.22 23.04
N ASN A 473 11.94 2.66 21.95
CA ASN A 473 12.72 3.40 20.95
C ASN A 473 12.03 3.58 19.58
N ALA A 474 10.98 2.82 19.25
CA ALA A 474 10.34 2.87 17.92
C ALA A 474 9.89 4.29 17.51
N GLY A 475 9.38 5.09 18.46
CA GLY A 475 9.00 6.48 18.20
C GLY A 475 10.19 7.39 17.87
N ALA A 476 11.34 7.16 18.50
CA ALA A 476 12.58 7.90 18.21
C ALA A 476 13.14 7.49 16.84
N CYS A 477 13.20 6.18 16.55
CA CYS A 477 13.59 5.67 15.24
C CYS A 477 12.72 6.27 14.11
N PHE A 478 11.40 6.37 14.31
CA PHE A 478 10.49 7.01 13.36
C PHE A 478 10.84 8.49 13.13
N SER A 479 11.10 9.21 14.23
CA SER A 479 11.44 10.63 14.21
C SER A 479 12.76 10.89 13.49
N ASP A 480 13.68 9.92 13.50
CA ASP A 480 14.96 10.01 12.80
C ASP A 480 14.88 9.76 11.29
N GLY A 481 13.75 9.21 10.81
CA GLY A 481 13.53 8.92 9.40
C GLY A 481 13.21 7.47 9.08
N ALA A 482 13.25 6.55 10.06
CA ALA A 482 12.86 5.17 9.82
C ALA A 482 11.37 5.07 9.46
N ARG A 483 11.06 4.15 8.53
CA ARG A 483 9.70 3.85 8.06
C ARG A 483 9.40 2.36 8.11
N VAL A 484 10.38 1.51 8.35
CA VAL A 484 10.15 0.10 8.70
C VAL A 484 10.82 -0.19 10.03
N PHE A 485 10.12 -0.93 10.88
CA PHE A 485 10.55 -1.30 12.21
C PHE A 485 10.60 -2.82 12.31
N VAL A 486 11.82 -3.36 12.41
CA VAL A 486 12.04 -4.80 12.57
C VAL A 486 11.96 -5.17 14.04
N GLY A 487 10.96 -5.98 14.39
CA GLY A 487 10.77 -6.43 15.76
C GLY A 487 11.09 -7.92 15.92
N GLY A 488 12.23 -8.24 16.54
CA GLY A 488 12.59 -9.60 16.92
C GLY A 488 11.83 -10.06 18.17
N SER A 489 12.56 -10.27 19.28
CA SER A 489 11.98 -10.71 20.56
C SER A 489 10.94 -9.74 21.14
N ALA A 490 11.03 -8.47 20.76
CA ALA A 490 10.06 -7.43 21.11
C ALA A 490 8.68 -7.66 20.50
N ILE A 491 8.57 -8.47 19.43
CA ILE A 491 7.29 -8.83 18.79
C ILE A 491 7.07 -10.33 18.85
N ILE A 492 7.91 -11.12 18.16
CA ILE A 492 7.73 -12.58 18.03
C ILE A 492 7.91 -13.30 19.37
N GLY A 493 8.78 -12.76 20.24
CA GLY A 493 8.97 -13.29 21.59
C GLY A 493 7.81 -13.02 22.56
N GLN A 494 6.78 -12.28 22.15
CA GLN A 494 5.63 -11.95 23.00
C GLN A 494 4.49 -12.97 22.87
N PRO A 495 3.74 -13.26 23.95
CA PRO A 495 2.61 -14.19 23.90
C PRO A 495 1.50 -13.76 22.92
N ASP A 496 1.27 -12.45 22.81
CA ASP A 496 0.27 -11.87 21.91
C ASP A 496 0.95 -10.96 20.87
N VAL A 497 1.37 -11.58 19.77
CA VAL A 497 2.01 -10.90 18.64
C VAL A 497 1.09 -9.84 18.03
N ARG A 498 -0.23 -10.10 17.98
CA ARG A 498 -1.20 -9.17 17.37
C ARG A 498 -1.36 -7.90 18.18
N ASN A 499 -1.54 -8.03 19.49
CA ASN A 499 -1.61 -6.87 20.39
C ASN A 499 -0.27 -6.11 20.40
N THR A 500 0.85 -6.83 20.36
CA THR A 500 2.17 -6.21 20.32
C THR A 500 2.38 -5.36 19.06
N ILE A 501 2.08 -5.90 17.87
CA ILE A 501 2.13 -5.14 16.60
C ILE A 501 1.20 -3.92 16.68
N SER A 502 0.00 -4.07 17.24
CA SER A 502 -0.93 -2.95 17.47
C SER A 502 -0.30 -1.85 18.34
N ASN A 503 0.39 -2.22 19.42
CA ASN A 503 1.08 -1.27 20.30
C ASN A 503 2.24 -0.56 19.60
N PHE A 504 3.02 -1.26 18.76
CA PHE A 504 4.05 -0.63 17.92
C PHE A 504 3.43 0.43 17.00
N ARG A 505 2.35 0.08 16.29
CA ARG A 505 1.64 1.02 15.41
C ARG A 505 1.15 2.24 16.19
N LYS A 506 0.55 2.07 17.37
CA LYS A 506 0.12 3.19 18.24
C LYS A 506 1.28 4.09 18.64
N LYS A 507 2.40 3.51 19.07
CA LYS A 507 3.61 4.26 19.46
C LYS A 507 4.17 5.11 18.30
N ILE A 508 4.22 4.53 17.10
CA ILE A 508 4.72 5.22 15.91
C ILE A 508 3.72 6.28 15.42
N LEU A 509 2.42 6.00 15.46
CA LEU A 509 1.38 6.99 15.15
C LEU A 509 1.46 8.21 16.07
N HIS A 510 1.72 8.01 17.36
CA HIS A 510 1.95 9.11 18.29
C HIS A 510 3.14 9.99 17.87
N ALA A 511 4.27 9.38 17.47
CA ALA A 511 5.42 10.11 16.95
C ALA A 511 5.12 10.85 15.64
N ARG A 512 4.36 10.23 14.73
CA ARG A 512 3.88 10.86 13.49
C ARG A 512 3.00 12.08 13.76
N ARG A 513 2.07 11.98 14.70
CA ARG A 513 1.19 13.10 15.10
C ARG A 513 2.00 14.26 15.68
N LYS A 514 3.01 13.98 16.52
CA LYS A 514 3.97 14.98 17.00
C LYS A 514 4.68 15.71 15.85
N LEU A 515 5.18 14.95 14.88
CA LEU A 515 5.84 15.49 13.69
C LEU A 515 4.89 16.38 12.85
N LEU A 516 3.64 15.95 12.64
CA LEU A 516 2.65 16.73 11.89
C LEU A 516 2.22 18.01 12.62
N ILE A 517 2.06 17.96 13.94
CA ILE A 517 1.74 19.14 14.77
C ILE A 517 2.89 20.16 14.72
N ASN A 518 4.14 19.70 14.86
CA ASN A 518 5.30 20.57 14.68
C ASN A 518 5.31 21.19 13.28
N LYS A 519 5.01 20.41 12.24
CA LYS A 519 4.96 20.93 10.87
C LYS A 519 3.86 21.97 10.68
N ALA A 520 2.68 21.74 11.24
CA ALA A 520 1.57 22.68 11.19
C ALA A 520 1.95 24.01 11.88
N TYR A 521 2.62 23.94 13.02
CA TYR A 521 3.12 25.12 13.72
C TYR A 521 4.18 25.88 12.91
N GLU A 522 5.14 25.17 12.30
CA GLU A 522 6.14 25.79 11.42
C GLU A 522 5.52 26.53 10.23
N LEU A 523 4.43 25.99 9.66
CA LEU A 523 3.80 26.53 8.46
C LEU A 523 2.82 27.68 8.74
N GLY A 524 2.15 27.67 9.89
CA GLY A 524 1.07 28.63 10.16
C GLY A 524 0.76 28.89 11.64
N GLY A 525 1.68 28.54 12.54
CA GLY A 525 1.55 28.76 13.98
C GLY A 525 0.35 28.03 14.61
N THR A 526 -0.09 28.53 15.76
CA THR A 526 -1.23 27.99 16.53
C THR A 526 -2.53 27.94 15.72
N ASP A 527 -2.77 28.87 14.80
CA ASP A 527 -3.98 28.89 13.97
C ASP A 527 -4.06 27.64 13.08
N LEU A 528 -2.97 27.32 12.37
CA LEU A 528 -2.93 26.14 11.49
C LEU A 528 -2.97 24.83 12.29
N VAL A 529 -2.33 24.78 13.46
CA VAL A 529 -2.43 23.64 14.39
C VAL A 529 -3.89 23.38 14.75
N ASN A 530 -4.61 24.41 15.21
CA ASN A 530 -6.03 24.28 15.57
C ASN A 530 -6.89 23.83 14.37
N LYS A 531 -6.72 24.48 13.22
CA LYS A 531 -7.45 24.12 11.99
C LYS A 531 -7.22 22.67 11.59
N TRP A 532 -6.00 22.16 11.68
CA TRP A 532 -5.69 20.77 11.35
C TRP A 532 -6.26 19.77 12.37
N ILE A 533 -6.19 20.09 13.67
CA ILE A 533 -6.81 19.28 14.73
C ILE A 533 -8.33 19.20 14.51
N ASP A 534 -8.97 20.29 14.10
CA ASP A 534 -10.42 20.35 13.86
C ASP A 534 -10.91 19.52 12.67
N LEU A 535 -10.02 19.08 11.77
CA LEU A 535 -10.38 18.15 10.69
C LEU A 535 -10.70 16.74 11.20
N HIS A 536 -10.18 16.37 12.37
CA HIS A 536 -10.39 15.05 12.95
C HIS A 536 -11.76 14.98 13.65
N ILE A 537 -12.47 13.86 13.48
CA ILE A 537 -13.75 13.61 14.16
C ILE A 537 -13.53 13.65 15.68
N ILE A 538 -14.50 14.18 16.43
CA ILE A 538 -14.48 14.25 17.89
C ILE A 538 -14.34 12.84 18.47
N GLY A 539 -13.40 12.64 19.40
CA GLY A 539 -13.13 11.34 20.01
C GLY A 539 -11.71 11.25 20.57
N GLU A 540 -11.27 10.02 20.91
CA GLU A 540 -9.95 9.77 21.50
C GLU A 540 -8.80 10.32 20.65
N LYS A 541 -8.87 10.19 19.31
CA LYS A 541 -7.86 10.72 18.39
C LYS A 541 -7.70 12.23 18.52
N LYS A 542 -8.79 13.00 18.46
CA LYS A 542 -8.76 14.47 18.58
C LYS A 542 -8.22 14.91 19.94
N ASN A 543 -8.62 14.21 21.01
CA ASN A 543 -8.13 14.49 22.37
C ASN A 543 -6.62 14.27 22.49
N GLU A 544 -6.09 13.20 21.87
CA GLU A 544 -4.65 12.96 21.84
C GLU A 544 -3.90 14.05 21.08
N LEU A 545 -4.41 14.52 19.93
CA LEU A 545 -3.81 15.62 19.18
C LEU A 545 -3.76 16.91 20.00
N ILE A 546 -4.83 17.24 20.71
CA ILE A 546 -4.88 18.39 21.62
C ILE A 546 -3.83 18.24 22.74
N GLN A 547 -3.73 17.05 23.32
CA GLN A 547 -2.75 16.78 24.37
C GLN A 547 -1.30 16.95 23.86
N ILE A 548 -0.99 16.40 22.68
CA ILE A 548 0.33 16.56 22.05
C ILE A 548 0.64 18.05 21.81
N ALA A 549 -0.33 18.80 21.29
CA ALA A 549 -0.13 20.21 20.98
C ALA A 549 0.03 21.07 22.25
N LYS A 550 -0.62 20.70 23.37
CA LYS A 550 -0.39 21.31 24.70
C LYS A 550 1.00 20.99 25.25
N GLU A 551 1.46 19.75 25.14
CA GLU A 551 2.82 19.35 25.53
C GLU A 551 3.89 20.17 24.79
N ALA A 552 3.62 20.53 23.54
CA ALA A 552 4.49 21.38 22.72
C ALA A 552 4.30 22.89 22.96
N SER A 553 3.39 23.31 23.85
CA SER A 553 3.03 24.72 24.09
C SER A 553 2.51 25.46 22.86
N TYR A 554 1.81 24.77 21.94
CA TYR A 554 1.26 25.37 20.72
C TYR A 554 -0.23 25.75 20.83
N VAL A 555 -0.94 25.26 21.85
CA VAL A 555 -2.38 25.49 22.12
C VAL A 555 -2.69 25.57 23.60
#